data_AF-J2JJK6-F1
#
_entry.id   AF-J2JJK6-F1
#
_cell.length_a   1.000
_cell.length_b   1.000
_cell.length_c   1.000
_cell.angle_alpha   90.00
_cell.angle_beta   90.00
_cell.angle_gamma   90.00
#
_symmetry.space_group_name_H-M   'P 1'
#
loop_
_entity.id
_entity.type
_entity.pdbx_description
1 polymer ?
#
loop_
_entity_poly.entity_id
_entity_poly.type
_entity_poly.pdbx_seq_one_letter_code
_entity_poly.pdbx_strand_id
1 'polypeptide(L)'
;MRVKTDFSGVAKSFMESGKRSEILEINPGKNTKPYVRVNQKKPSLKVRMIRVDLSGGQTELLITSLLESQKYTPLFFKELYF
;
A
#
# COMPACT_ATOMS: atom_id res chain seq x y z
N MET A 1 -6.50 -1.92 4.30
CA MET A 1 -6.66 -3.25 3.65
C MET A 1 -5.34 -3.99 3.72
N ARG A 2 -5.35 -5.26 4.13
CA ARG A 2 -4.18 -6.16 4.05
C ARG A 2 -4.03 -6.69 2.63
N VAL A 3 -2.81 -6.68 2.11
CA VAL A 3 -2.48 -7.20 0.77
C VAL A 3 -1.24 -8.08 0.83
N LYS A 4 -1.01 -8.87 -0.22
CA LYS A 4 0.25 -9.59 -0.38
C LYS A 4 1.39 -8.60 -0.62
N THR A 5 2.59 -8.94 -0.16
CA THR A 5 3.82 -8.16 -0.35
C THR A 5 4.18 -7.97 -1.83
N ASP A 6 3.67 -8.84 -2.70
CA ASP A 6 3.88 -8.84 -4.14
C ASP A 6 2.64 -8.42 -4.97
N PHE A 7 1.63 -7.83 -4.31
CA PHE A 7 0.34 -7.47 -4.93
C PHE A 7 0.46 -6.61 -6.20
N SER A 8 1.47 -5.75 -6.27
CA SER A 8 1.77 -4.91 -7.44
C SER A 8 3.26 -4.63 -7.55
N GLY A 9 3.72 -4.10 -8.69
CA GLY A 9 5.10 -3.64 -8.83
C GLY A 9 5.48 -2.58 -7.79
N VAL A 10 4.54 -1.67 -7.47
CA VAL A 10 4.72 -0.65 -6.43
C VAL A 10 4.87 -1.28 -5.05
N ALA A 11 4.07 -2.32 -4.73
CA ALA A 11 4.20 -3.04 -3.48
C ALA A 11 5.55 -3.76 -3.36
N LYS A 12 6.03 -4.41 -4.42
CA LYS A 12 7.36 -5.04 -4.45
C LYS A 12 8.46 -4.03 -4.17
N SER A 13 8.48 -2.92 -4.91
CA SER A 13 9.48 -1.86 -4.71
C SER A 13 9.40 -1.23 -3.32
N PHE A 14 8.20 -1.07 -2.76
CA PHE A 14 8.04 -0.63 -1.37
C PHE A 14 8.65 -1.62 -0.38
N MET A 15 8.37 -2.92 -0.53
CA MET A 15 8.92 -3.94 0.36
C MET A 15 10.45 -4.03 0.26
N GLU A 16 11.00 -3.95 -0.96
CA GLU A 16 12.43 -3.92 -1.25
C GLU A 16 13.12 -2.68 -0.65
N SER A 17 12.41 -1.55 -0.56
CA SER A 17 12.95 -0.31 0.04
C SER A 17 13.28 -0.43 1.53
N GLY A 18 12.73 -1.43 2.23
CA GLY A 18 12.88 -1.60 3.68
C GLY A 18 12.16 -0.56 4.54
N LYS A 19 11.44 0.40 3.93
CA LYS A 19 10.69 1.43 4.67
C LYS A 19 9.52 0.82 5.43
N ARG A 20 9.20 1.41 6.58
CA ARG A 20 8.03 1.03 7.39
C ARG A 20 6.72 1.65 6.90
N SER A 21 6.80 2.81 6.25
CA SER A 21 5.63 3.55 5.77
C SER A 21 6.02 4.51 4.67
N GLU A 22 5.24 4.55 3.59
CA GLU A 22 5.44 5.49 2.49
C GLU A 22 4.12 5.82 1.78
N ILE A 23 3.97 7.05 1.31
CA ILE A 23 2.83 7.46 0.48
C ILE A 23 3.23 7.31 -0.99
N LEU A 24 2.48 6.52 -1.74
CA LEU A 24 2.77 6.10 -3.09
C LEU A 24 1.53 6.25 -3.97
N GLU A 25 1.73 6.33 -5.28
CA GLU A 25 0.65 6.21 -6.25
C GLU A 25 0.54 4.78 -6.76
N ILE A 26 -0.69 4.25 -6.75
CA ILE A 26 -1.02 2.98 -7.39
C ILE A 26 -1.86 3.23 -8.64
N ASN A 27 -1.53 2.54 -9.72
CA ASN A 27 -2.27 2.58 -10.96
C ASN A 27 -3.20 1.36 -11.08
N PRO A 28 -4.31 1.47 -11.82
CA PRO A 28 -5.15 0.34 -12.16
C PRO A 28 -4.34 -0.78 -12.82
N GLY A 29 -4.62 -2.02 -12.41
CA GLY A 29 -3.97 -3.21 -12.97
C GLY A 29 -4.21 -3.32 -14.48
N LYS A 30 -3.35 -4.08 -15.18
CA LYS A 30 -3.37 -4.23 -16.64
C LYS A 30 -4.75 -4.66 -17.19
N ASN A 31 -5.51 -5.43 -16.42
CA ASN A 31 -6.82 -5.96 -16.80
C ASN A 31 -8.01 -5.08 -16.37
N THR A 32 -7.75 -3.89 -15.82
CA THR A 32 -8.82 -2.97 -15.44
C THR A 32 -9.38 -2.35 -16.71
N LYS A 33 -10.63 -2.68 -17.06
CA LYS A 33 -11.33 -2.00 -18.16
C LYS A 33 -11.45 -0.51 -17.80
N PRO A 34 -10.98 0.42 -18.63
CA PRO A 34 -11.19 1.83 -18.37
C PRO A 34 -12.70 2.09 -18.40
N TYR A 35 -13.27 2.37 -17.23
CA TYR A 35 -14.71 2.64 -17.11
C TYR A 35 -15.11 3.97 -17.75
N VAL A 36 -14.14 4.81 -18.15
CA VAL A 36 -14.39 6.17 -18.63
C VAL A 36 -13.46 6.48 -19.80
N ARG A 37 -14.09 6.67 -20.97
CA ARG A 37 -13.67 7.40 -22.18
C ARG A 37 -12.23 7.14 -22.67
N VAL A 38 -12.15 6.68 -23.91
CA VAL A 38 -10.97 6.29 -24.71
C VAL A 38 -9.75 7.25 -24.66
N ASN A 39 -9.88 8.46 -24.10
CA ASN A 39 -8.85 9.51 -24.13
C ASN A 39 -8.43 10.06 -22.74
N GLN A 40 -8.71 9.38 -21.62
CA GLN A 40 -8.23 9.83 -20.30
C GLN A 40 -7.07 8.97 -19.77
N LYS A 41 -6.06 9.63 -19.17
CA LYS A 41 -4.98 8.95 -18.44
C LYS A 41 -5.59 8.03 -17.39
N LYS A 42 -5.03 6.83 -17.21
CA LYS A 42 -5.48 5.90 -16.18
C LYS A 42 -5.45 6.62 -14.83
N PRO A 43 -6.57 6.65 -14.07
CA PRO A 43 -6.60 7.36 -12.80
C PRO A 43 -5.66 6.69 -11.82
N SER A 44 -4.66 7.41 -11.32
CA SER A 44 -3.81 6.97 -10.21
C SER A 44 -4.51 7.24 -8.88
N LEU A 45 -4.25 6.40 -7.88
CA LEU A 45 -4.73 6.59 -6.51
C LEU A 45 -3.54 6.76 -5.57
N LYS A 46 -3.53 7.86 -4.83
CA LYS A 46 -2.56 8.10 -3.76
C LYS A 46 -2.97 7.28 -2.53
N VAL A 47 -2.08 6.40 -2.10
CA VAL A 47 -2.29 5.53 -0.95
C VAL A 47 -1.06 5.55 -0.06
N ARG A 48 -1.22 5.14 1.19
CA ARG A 48 -0.11 4.87 2.09
C ARG A 48 0.08 3.36 2.23
N MET A 49 1.31 2.92 1.97
CA MET A 49 1.75 1.56 2.25
C MET A 49 2.43 1.52 3.62
N ILE A 50 2.11 0.49 4.40
CA ILE A 50 2.63 0.30 5.76
C ILE A 50 3.09 -1.15 5.89
N ARG A 51 4.36 -1.32 6.27
CA ARG A 51 4.97 -2.60 6.57
C ARG A 51 4.85 -2.86 8.08
N VAL A 52 4.32 -4.01 8.45
CA VAL A 52 4.19 -4.45 9.84
C VAL A 52 4.98 -5.74 10.01
N ASP A 53 6.08 -5.67 10.74
CA ASP A 53 6.89 -6.84 11.12
C ASP A 53 6.31 -7.46 12.41
N LEU A 54 5.85 -8.71 12.32
CA LEU A 54 5.26 -9.46 13.42
C LEU A 54 6.33 -10.29 14.17
N SER A 55 6.07 -10.60 15.44
CA SER A 55 7.00 -11.35 16.31
C SER A 55 7.32 -12.76 15.78
N GLY A 56 6.41 -13.36 15.01
CA GLY A 56 6.62 -14.66 14.36
C GLY A 56 7.50 -14.63 13.09
N GLY A 57 8.16 -13.51 12.80
CA GLY A 57 8.99 -13.35 11.59
C GLY A 57 8.19 -13.10 10.30
N GLN A 58 6.86 -13.08 10.39
CA GLN A 58 5.99 -12.73 9.28
C GLN A 58 5.95 -11.22 9.07
N THR A 59 5.80 -10.81 7.80
CA THR A 59 5.67 -9.40 7.44
C THR A 59 4.34 -9.18 6.73
N GLU A 60 3.58 -8.22 7.22
CA GLU A 60 2.30 -7.81 6.64
C GLU A 60 2.43 -6.49 5.90
N LEU A 61 1.76 -6.41 4.75
CA LEU A 61 1.65 -5.18 3.97
C LEU A 61 0.21 -4.66 4.04
N LEU A 62 0.07 -3.43 4.51
CA LEU A 62 -1.19 -2.71 4.53
C LEU A 62 -1.19 -1.59 3.50
N ILE A 63 -2.33 -1.42 2.83
CA ILE A 63 -2.65 -0.25 2.01
C ILE A 63 -3.80 0.50 2.69
N THR A 64 -3.64 1.81 2.85
CA THR A 64 -4.64 2.67 3.49
C THR A 64 -4.76 4.03 2.79
N SER A 65 -5.92 4.66 2.91
CA SER A 65 -6.16 6.06 2.54
C SER A 65 -5.78 7.06 3.65
N LEU A 66 -5.35 6.57 4.82
CA LEU A 66 -4.90 7.40 5.94
C LEU A 66 -3.49 7.95 5.68
N LEU A 67 -3.41 9.10 5.03
CA LEU A 67 -2.16 9.71 4.57
C LEU A 67 -1.42 10.47 5.68
N GLU A 68 -2.10 10.85 6.77
CA GLU A 68 -1.54 11.63 7.87
C GLU A 68 -0.61 10.78 8.74
N SER A 69 0.66 10.69 8.34
CA SER A 69 1.66 9.84 8.99
C SER A 69 1.97 10.20 10.43
N GLN A 70 1.80 11.48 10.80
CA GLN A 70 1.97 11.95 12.17
C GLN A 70 0.81 11.51 13.09
N LYS A 71 -0.43 11.53 12.58
CA LYS A 71 -1.62 11.14 13.34
C LYS A 71 -1.74 9.62 13.43
N TYR A 72 -1.45 8.92 12.33
CA TYR A 72 -1.55 7.47 12.23
C TYR A 72 -0.15 6.87 12.03
N THR A 73 0.61 6.76 13.10
CA THR A 73 1.96 6.18 13.03
C THR A 73 1.91 4.68 12.69
N PRO A 74 2.97 4.08 12.14
CA PRO A 74 3.00 2.64 11.84
C PRO A 74 2.76 1.75 13.07
N LEU A 75 3.03 2.24 14.29
CA LEU A 75 2.80 1.50 15.53
C LEU A 75 1.32 1.20 15.76
N PHE A 76 0.41 2.14 15.47
CA PHE A 76 -1.04 1.92 15.59
C PHE A 76 -1.53 0.72 14.77
N PHE A 77 -0.91 0.46 13.62
CA PHE A 77 -1.30 -0.65 12.76
C PHE A 77 -0.77 -1.99 13.24
N LYS A 78 0.35 -1.98 13.99
CA LYS A 78 0.89 -3.17 14.63
C LYS A 78 -0.05 -3.68 15.72
N GLU A 79 -0.70 -2.78 16.45
CA GLU A 79 -1.68 -3.12 17.49
C GLU A 79 -2.91 -3.88 16.97
N LEU A 80 -3.24 -3.76 15.68
CA LEU A 80 -4.35 -4.51 15.06
C LEU A 80 -4.12 -6.03 14.98
N TYR A 81 -2.91 -6.49 15.31
CA TYR A 81 -2.49 -7.90 15.21
C TYR A 81 -2.22 -8.54 16.59
N PHE A 82 -2.54 -7.85 17.69
CA PHE A 82 -2.43 -8.32 19.08
C PHE A 82 -3.80 -8.26 19.77
#